data_AF-A0A1I8NUY8-F1
#
_entry.id   AF-A0A1I8NUY8-F1
#
_cell.length_a   1.000
_cell.length_b   1.000
_cell.length_c   1.000
_cell.angle_alpha   90.00
_cell.angle_beta   90.00
_cell.angle_gamma   90.00
#
_symmetry.space_group_name_H-M   'P 1'
#
loop_
_entity.id
_entity.type
_entity.pdbx_description
1 polymer ?
#
loop_
_entity_poly.entity_id
_entity_poly.type
_entity_poly.pdbx_seq_one_letter_code
_entity_poly.pdbx_strand_id
1 'polypeptide(L)'
;MTGIFSNPKFGVFVTITHIFVCAILATCVVRSLNASTDKVKDMSKEDKKIFALLLTLLVMSLLKIILSFVLIVGIVKKNHHLMAPWIAATFISMVAVFFYTLVALAFSFVNTLKLRQNAERVLPGMGILITQIGFFYPIFVLYQSVLVFRLKLEGIYEGPQESFNDHDSELVDSNEVY
;
A
#
# COMPACT_ATOMS: atom_id res chain seq x y z
N MET A 1 9.18 -6.54 -20.22
CA MET A 1 9.36 -5.48 -19.20
C MET A 1 8.94 -5.88 -17.78
N THR A 2 8.40 -7.08 -17.55
CA THR A 2 7.96 -7.56 -16.22
C THR A 2 9.08 -8.07 -15.31
N GLY A 3 10.26 -8.38 -15.86
CA GLY A 3 11.36 -9.02 -15.11
C GLY A 3 11.91 -8.23 -13.91
N ILE A 4 11.81 -6.89 -13.91
CA ILE A 4 12.26 -6.07 -12.77
C ILE A 4 11.26 -6.19 -11.61
N PHE A 5 9.96 -6.24 -11.91
CA PHE A 5 8.90 -6.28 -10.91
C PHE A 5 8.69 -7.67 -10.29
N SER A 6 9.16 -8.72 -10.95
CA SER A 6 9.18 -10.08 -10.40
C SER A 6 10.39 -10.35 -9.50
N ASN A 7 11.36 -9.43 -9.42
CA ASN A 7 12.55 -9.61 -8.57
C ASN A 7 12.21 -9.37 -7.08
N PRO A 8 12.43 -10.35 -6.18
CA PRO A 8 12.18 -10.20 -4.75
C PRO A 8 12.92 -9.02 -4.11
N LYS A 9 14.16 -8.73 -4.55
CA LYS A 9 14.98 -7.62 -4.05
C LYS A 9 14.29 -6.27 -4.34
N PHE A 10 13.71 -6.13 -5.53
CA PHE A 10 12.94 -4.94 -5.90
C PHE A 10 11.66 -4.80 -5.07
N GLY A 11 10.92 -5.90 -4.85
CA GLY A 11 9.73 -5.88 -3.99
C GLY A 11 10.03 -5.49 -2.54
N VAL A 12 11.15 -5.98 -1.99
CA VAL A 12 11.62 -5.57 -0.65
C VAL A 12 11.96 -4.08 -0.65
N PHE A 13 12.67 -3.58 -1.65
CA PHE A 13 12.97 -2.15 -1.78
C PHE A 13 11.70 -1.29 -1.78
N VAL A 14 10.72 -1.62 -2.63
CA VAL A 14 9.43 -0.91 -2.68
C VAL A 14 8.72 -0.95 -1.33
N THR A 15 8.74 -2.10 -0.66
CA THR A 15 8.10 -2.25 0.67
C THR A 15 8.80 -1.40 1.73
N ILE A 16 10.14 -1.33 1.72
CA ILE A 16 10.92 -0.47 2.61
C ILE A 16 10.61 1.02 2.33
N THR A 17 10.53 1.42 1.07
CA THR A 17 10.12 2.80 0.70
C THR A 17 8.72 3.11 1.24
N HIS A 18 7.78 2.17 1.11
CA HIS A 18 6.43 2.33 1.64
C HIS A 18 6.42 2.46 3.17
N ILE A 19 7.24 1.67 3.89
CA ILE A 19 7.41 1.80 5.36
C ILE A 19 7.94 3.18 5.72
N PHE A 20 8.94 3.68 4.98
CA PHE A 20 9.51 5.01 5.22
C PHE A 20 8.48 6.13 5.07
N VAL A 21 7.65 6.07 4.01
CA VAL A 21 6.54 7.00 3.81
C VAL A 21 5.53 6.91 4.97
N CYS A 22 5.16 5.71 5.39
CA CYS A 22 4.26 5.51 6.53
C CYS A 22 4.84 6.05 7.85
N ALA A 23 6.14 5.89 8.07
CA ALA A 23 6.83 6.37 9.26
C ALA A 23 6.92 7.90 9.31
N ILE A 24 7.19 8.55 8.17
CA ILE A 24 7.12 10.01 8.06
C ILE A 24 5.71 10.50 8.37
N LEU A 25 4.68 9.89 7.77
CA LEU A 25 3.29 10.25 8.02
C LEU A 25 2.92 10.10 9.51
N ALA A 26 3.27 8.98 10.13
CA ALA A 26 3.04 8.75 11.55
C ALA A 26 3.75 9.80 12.42
N THR A 27 4.99 10.17 12.08
CA THR A 27 5.75 11.22 12.80
C THR A 27 5.08 12.59 12.66
N CYS A 28 4.60 12.94 11.47
CA CYS A 28 3.84 14.16 11.23
C CYS A 28 2.56 14.20 12.07
N VAL A 29 1.80 13.09 12.10
CA VAL A 29 0.58 12.96 12.91
C VAL A 29 0.88 13.07 14.40
N VAL A 30 1.93 12.40 14.89
CA VAL A 30 2.34 12.50 16.31
C VAL A 30 2.70 13.93 16.67
N ARG A 31 3.41 14.66 15.81
CA ARG A 31 3.69 16.09 16.04
C ARG A 31 2.42 16.93 16.09
N SER A 32 1.47 16.69 15.18
CA SER A 32 0.17 17.38 15.18
C SER A 32 -0.67 17.04 16.42
N LEU A 33 -0.66 15.78 16.86
CA LEU A 33 -1.34 15.34 18.08
C LEU A 33 -0.71 16.00 19.31
N ASN A 34 0.61 15.99 19.46
CA ASN A 34 1.29 16.62 20.57
C ASN A 34 1.00 18.13 20.66
N ALA A 35 1.04 18.85 19.53
CA ALA A 35 0.69 20.26 19.47
C ALA A 35 -0.79 20.54 19.83
N SER A 36 -1.65 19.55 19.66
CA SER A 36 -3.08 19.62 20.00
C SER A 36 -3.36 19.21 21.45
N THR A 37 -2.53 18.34 22.03
CA THR A 37 -2.67 17.83 23.40
C THR A 37 -2.56 18.94 24.45
N ASP A 38 -1.68 19.92 24.21
CA ASP A 38 -1.51 21.09 25.09
C ASP A 38 -2.78 21.96 25.20
N LYS A 39 -3.76 21.76 24.30
CA LYS A 39 -5.02 22.51 24.22
C LYS A 39 -6.26 21.65 24.55
N VAL A 40 -6.08 20.42 25.05
CA VAL A 40 -7.19 19.45 25.23
C VAL A 40 -8.28 19.91 26.18
N LYS A 41 -7.96 20.77 27.17
CA LYS A 41 -8.95 21.27 28.13
C LYS A 41 -10.00 22.19 27.49
N ASP A 42 -9.68 22.86 26.39
CA ASP A 42 -10.55 23.83 25.70
C ASP A 42 -10.87 23.43 24.24
N MET A 43 -10.78 22.14 23.90
CA MET A 43 -11.05 21.68 22.53
C MET A 43 -12.53 21.83 22.14
N SER A 44 -12.77 22.51 21.02
CA SER A 44 -14.10 22.59 20.42
C SER A 44 -14.58 21.22 19.89
N LYS A 45 -15.87 21.10 19.58
CA LYS A 45 -16.43 19.87 19.00
C LYS A 45 -15.80 19.51 17.64
N GLU A 46 -15.34 20.52 16.88
CA GLU A 46 -14.66 20.31 15.61
C GLU A 46 -13.22 19.83 15.81
N ASP A 47 -12.50 20.39 16.79
CA ASP A 47 -11.15 19.96 17.13
C ASP A 47 -11.11 18.52 17.63
N LYS A 48 -12.14 18.10 18.40
CA LYS A 48 -12.28 16.69 18.82
C LYS A 48 -12.44 15.73 17.64
N LYS A 49 -13.15 16.13 16.57
CA LYS A 49 -13.27 15.32 15.35
C LYS A 49 -11.95 15.23 14.61
N ILE A 50 -11.22 16.34 14.49
CA ILE A 50 -9.90 16.37 13.86
C ILE A 50 -8.92 15.52 14.66
N PHE A 51 -8.91 15.63 15.99
CA PHE A 51 -8.08 14.82 16.87
C PHE A 51 -8.38 13.32 16.72
N ALA A 52 -9.67 12.94 16.70
CA ALA A 52 -10.07 11.55 16.47
C ALA A 52 -9.60 11.05 15.10
N LEU A 53 -9.73 11.86 14.05
CA LEU A 53 -9.28 11.52 12.70
C LEU A 53 -7.77 11.33 12.63
N LEU A 54 -6.99 12.22 13.27
CA LEU A 54 -5.54 12.09 13.38
C LEU A 54 -5.15 10.82 14.14
N LEU A 55 -5.83 10.50 15.24
CA LEU A 55 -5.59 9.27 15.99
C LEU A 55 -5.90 8.02 15.15
N THR A 56 -7.02 8.00 14.42
CA THR A 56 -7.33 6.91 13.48
C THR A 56 -6.26 6.79 12.40
N LEU A 57 -5.78 7.89 11.84
CA LEU A 57 -4.70 7.89 10.86
C LEU A 57 -3.41 7.28 11.43
N LEU A 58 -3.09 7.59 12.69
CA LEU A 58 -1.92 7.03 13.38
C LEU A 58 -2.03 5.51 13.53
N VAL A 59 -3.17 5.02 14.04
CA VAL A 59 -3.41 3.58 14.21
C VAL A 59 -3.33 2.85 12.86
N MET A 60 -3.95 3.39 11.82
CA MET A 60 -3.89 2.79 10.48
C MET A 60 -2.47 2.79 9.89
N SER A 61 -1.68 3.82 10.16
CA SER A 61 -0.27 3.89 9.74
C SER A 61 0.59 2.82 10.41
N LEU A 62 0.40 2.61 11.72
CA LEU A 62 1.10 1.56 12.47
C LEU A 62 0.71 0.17 11.98
N LEU A 63 -0.58 -0.08 11.74
CA LEU A 63 -1.06 -1.34 11.16
C LEU A 63 -0.45 -1.59 9.78
N LYS A 64 -0.35 -0.57 8.92
CA LYS A 64 0.30 -0.68 7.61
C LYS A 64 1.80 -0.99 7.71
N ILE A 65 2.50 -0.44 8.70
CA ILE A 65 3.90 -0.77 8.98
C ILE A 65 4.03 -2.26 9.37
N ILE A 66 3.19 -2.74 10.29
CA ILE A 66 3.18 -4.14 10.72
C ILE A 66 2.91 -5.07 9.53
N LEU A 67 1.87 -4.79 8.74
CA LEU A 67 1.56 -5.57 7.53
C LEU A 67 2.71 -5.54 6.52
N SER A 68 3.46 -4.45 6.45
CA SER A 68 4.61 -4.33 5.55
C SER A 68 5.78 -5.20 6.02
N PHE A 69 6.00 -5.36 7.33
CA PHE A 69 6.96 -6.35 7.83
C PHE A 69 6.55 -7.79 7.50
N VAL A 70 5.27 -8.13 7.65
CA VAL A 70 4.74 -9.45 7.25
C VAL A 70 4.92 -9.66 5.74
N LEU A 71 4.70 -8.62 4.93
CA LEU A 71 4.94 -8.65 3.49
C LEU A 71 6.42 -8.94 3.17
N ILE A 72 7.39 -8.30 3.85
CA ILE A 72 8.83 -8.58 3.66
C ILE A 72 9.12 -10.06 3.91
N VAL A 73 8.59 -10.62 5.01
CA VAL A 73 8.73 -12.06 5.29
C VAL A 73 8.10 -12.91 4.20
N GLY A 74 6.92 -12.52 3.70
CA GLY A 74 6.25 -13.19 2.58
C GLY A 74 7.07 -13.17 1.29
N ILE A 75 7.70 -12.03 0.96
CA ILE A 75 8.58 -11.89 -0.20
C ILE A 75 9.82 -12.76 -0.05
N VAL A 76 10.52 -12.67 1.08
CA VAL A 76 11.76 -13.42 1.34
C VAL A 76 11.50 -14.92 1.36
N LYS A 77 10.41 -15.37 1.99
CA LYS A 77 10.02 -16.80 2.05
C LYS A 77 9.26 -17.27 0.80
N LYS A 78 9.07 -16.41 -0.20
CA LYS A 78 8.27 -16.69 -1.41
C LYS A 78 6.92 -17.33 -1.07
N ASN A 79 6.25 -16.83 -0.03
CA ASN A 79 5.00 -17.37 0.48
C ASN A 79 3.85 -16.38 0.22
N HIS A 80 3.02 -16.70 -0.77
CA HIS A 80 1.89 -15.88 -1.19
C HIS A 80 0.86 -15.65 -0.07
N HIS A 81 0.65 -16.61 0.85
CA HIS A 81 -0.29 -16.45 1.96
C HIS A 81 0.12 -15.32 2.92
N LEU A 82 1.42 -15.07 3.09
CA LEU A 82 1.93 -13.99 3.93
C LEU A 82 1.87 -12.64 3.22
N MET A 83 1.91 -12.62 1.88
CA MET A 83 1.76 -11.41 1.08
C MET A 83 0.30 -10.96 0.95
N ALA A 84 -0.64 -11.91 0.97
CA ALA A 84 -2.07 -11.67 0.71
C ALA A 84 -2.74 -10.63 1.64
N PRO A 85 -2.49 -10.61 2.98
CA PRO A 85 -3.10 -9.61 3.87
C PRO A 85 -2.74 -8.18 3.50
N TRP A 86 -1.47 -7.93 3.13
CA TRP A 86 -1.04 -6.60 2.71
C TRP A 86 -1.71 -6.19 1.40
N ILE A 87 -1.80 -7.10 0.44
CA ILE A 87 -2.42 -6.86 -0.87
C ILE A 87 -3.90 -6.58 -0.72
N ALA A 88 -4.63 -7.40 0.04
CA ALA A 88 -6.05 -7.20 0.30
C ALA A 88 -6.30 -5.86 1.01
N ALA A 89 -5.53 -5.55 2.04
CA ALA A 89 -5.67 -4.28 2.77
C ALA A 89 -5.33 -3.06 1.91
N THR A 90 -4.35 -3.15 1.01
CA THR A 90 -3.99 -2.05 0.10
C THR A 90 -5.01 -1.90 -1.03
N PHE A 91 -5.52 -3.00 -1.57
CA PHE A 91 -6.58 -2.98 -2.58
C PHE A 91 -7.87 -2.36 -2.04
N ILE A 92 -8.34 -2.78 -0.85
CA ILE A 92 -9.51 -2.18 -0.20
C ILE A 92 -9.31 -0.68 0.02
N SER A 93 -8.13 -0.27 0.49
CA SER A 93 -7.81 1.15 0.67
C SER A 93 -7.85 1.92 -0.64
N MET A 94 -7.32 1.35 -1.73
CA MET A 94 -7.28 1.98 -3.04
C MET A 94 -8.69 2.18 -3.60
N VAL A 95 -9.55 1.15 -3.46
CA VAL A 95 -10.97 1.24 -3.85
C VAL A 95 -11.70 2.31 -3.04
N ALA A 96 -11.46 2.38 -1.72
CA ALA A 96 -12.06 3.40 -0.87
C ALA A 96 -11.63 4.83 -1.28
N VAL A 97 -10.33 5.04 -1.56
CA VAL A 97 -9.81 6.34 -2.03
C VAL A 97 -10.36 6.69 -3.41
N PHE A 98 -10.48 5.71 -4.30
CA PHE A 98 -11.07 5.90 -5.61
C PHE A 98 -12.51 6.40 -5.52
N PHE A 99 -13.37 5.71 -4.75
CA PHE A 99 -14.76 6.13 -4.56
C PHE A 99 -14.86 7.49 -3.84
N TYR A 100 -14.03 7.73 -2.82
CA TYR A 100 -13.98 9.05 -2.17
C TYR A 100 -13.66 10.17 -3.16
N THR A 101 -12.65 9.96 -4.02
CA THR A 101 -12.23 10.93 -5.03
C THR A 101 -13.32 11.13 -6.09
N LEU A 102 -13.98 10.05 -6.52
CA LEU A 102 -15.08 10.09 -7.47
C LEU A 102 -16.27 10.88 -6.91
N VAL A 103 -16.64 10.65 -5.65
CA VAL A 103 -17.71 11.38 -4.96
C VAL A 103 -17.34 12.86 -4.82
N ALA A 104 -16.11 13.18 -4.39
CA ALA A 104 -15.64 14.56 -4.30
C ALA A 104 -15.66 15.29 -5.66
N LEU A 105 -15.30 14.58 -6.73
CA LEU A 105 -15.36 15.08 -8.10
C LEU A 105 -16.80 15.31 -8.55
N ALA A 106 -17.71 14.36 -8.30
CA ALA A 106 -19.13 14.49 -8.64
C ALA A 106 -19.77 15.71 -7.93
N PHE A 107 -19.53 15.88 -6.62
CA PHE A 107 -20.00 17.05 -5.88
C PHE A 107 -19.41 18.37 -6.41
N SER A 108 -18.18 18.33 -6.95
CA SER A 108 -17.55 19.49 -7.54
C SER A 108 -18.22 19.96 -8.83
N PHE A 109 -18.80 19.03 -9.61
CA PHE A 109 -19.57 19.37 -10.81
C PHE A 109 -20.98 19.90 -10.48
N VAL A 110 -21.59 19.41 -9.40
CA VAL A 110 -22.92 19.87 -8.95
C VAL A 110 -22.85 21.26 -8.31
N ASN A 111 -21.79 21.57 -7.56
CA ASN A 111 -21.55 22.90 -6.97
C ASN A 111 -20.69 23.77 -7.89
N THR A 112 -21.32 24.34 -8.92
CA THR A 112 -20.71 25.15 -10.01
C THR A 112 -19.98 26.42 -9.55
N LEU A 113 -20.06 26.81 -8.26
CA LEU A 113 -19.69 28.16 -7.82
C LEU A 113 -18.27 28.31 -7.23
N LYS A 114 -17.46 27.26 -7.04
CA LYS A 114 -16.12 27.39 -6.43
C LYS A 114 -15.06 26.43 -6.99
N LEU A 115 -14.72 26.58 -8.27
CA LEU A 115 -13.71 25.80 -8.99
C LEU A 115 -12.37 25.64 -8.22
N ARG A 116 -11.90 26.72 -7.55
CA ARG A 116 -10.67 26.69 -6.74
C ARG A 116 -10.77 25.80 -5.50
N GLN A 117 -11.87 25.89 -4.74
CA GLN A 117 -12.09 25.03 -3.56
C GLN A 117 -12.31 23.56 -3.94
N ASN A 118 -12.86 23.31 -5.13
CA ASN A 118 -13.05 21.98 -5.67
C ASN A 118 -11.70 21.34 -6.07
N ALA A 119 -10.83 22.11 -6.74
CA ALA A 119 -9.49 21.65 -7.12
C ALA A 119 -8.62 21.31 -5.89
N GLU A 120 -8.69 22.11 -4.83
CA GLU A 120 -7.97 21.88 -3.56
C GLU A 120 -8.40 20.58 -2.85
N ARG A 121 -9.60 20.05 -3.13
CA ARG A 121 -10.11 18.79 -2.56
C ARG A 121 -9.84 17.58 -3.44
N VAL A 122 -9.93 17.73 -4.77
CA VAL A 122 -9.77 16.63 -5.73
C VAL A 122 -8.30 16.28 -5.96
N LEU A 123 -7.42 17.29 -6.06
CA LEU A 123 -6.01 17.08 -6.39
C LEU A 123 -5.27 16.21 -5.37
N PRO A 124 -5.44 16.41 -4.04
CA PRO A 124 -4.83 15.52 -3.05
C PRO A 124 -5.36 14.09 -3.14
N GLY A 125 -6.66 13.90 -3.39
CA GLY A 125 -7.28 12.58 -3.54
C GLY A 125 -6.69 11.79 -4.71
N MET A 126 -6.54 12.43 -5.87
CA MET A 126 -5.87 11.81 -7.02
C MET A 126 -4.39 11.52 -6.74
N GLY A 127 -3.66 12.44 -6.10
CA GLY A 127 -2.25 12.24 -5.77
C GLY A 127 -2.04 11.03 -4.85
N ILE A 128 -2.91 10.86 -3.86
CA ILE A 128 -2.90 9.69 -2.98
C ILE A 128 -3.20 8.41 -3.77
N LEU A 129 -4.20 8.43 -4.66
CA LEU A 129 -4.55 7.28 -5.48
C LEU A 129 -3.40 6.84 -6.39
N ILE A 130 -2.77 7.77 -7.11
CA ILE A 130 -1.65 7.49 -8.00
C ILE A 130 -0.46 6.92 -7.21
N THR A 131 -0.16 7.51 -6.05
CA THR A 131 0.90 7.03 -5.16
C THR A 131 0.61 5.61 -4.68
N GLN A 132 -0.63 5.32 -4.27
CA GLN A 132 -1.03 3.97 -3.86
C GLN A 132 -0.91 2.96 -4.98
N ILE A 133 -1.32 3.31 -6.21
CA ILE A 133 -1.17 2.45 -7.39
C ILE A 133 0.31 2.18 -7.65
N GLY A 134 1.16 3.20 -7.56
CA GLY A 134 2.61 3.09 -7.76
C GLY A 134 3.30 2.12 -6.80
N PHE A 135 2.88 2.08 -5.54
CA PHE A 135 3.38 1.09 -4.58
C PHE A 135 2.71 -0.29 -4.73
N PHE A 136 1.42 -0.33 -5.05
CA PHE A 136 0.65 -1.56 -5.14
C PHE A 136 1.07 -2.41 -6.35
N TYR A 137 1.18 -1.80 -7.53
CA TYR A 137 1.45 -2.51 -8.78
C TYR A 137 2.69 -3.42 -8.75
N PRO A 138 3.89 -2.95 -8.37
CA PRO A 138 5.08 -3.81 -8.35
C PRO A 138 4.95 -4.98 -7.36
N ILE A 139 4.33 -4.75 -6.20
CA ILE A 139 4.09 -5.80 -5.20
C ILE A 139 3.05 -6.81 -5.69
N PHE A 140 2.02 -6.35 -6.40
CA PHE A 140 1.00 -7.20 -6.99
C PHE A 140 1.58 -8.11 -8.09
N VAL A 141 2.43 -7.57 -8.97
CA VAL A 141 3.14 -8.38 -9.98
C VAL A 141 4.02 -9.44 -9.32
N LEU A 142 4.75 -9.07 -8.27
CA LEU A 142 5.56 -10.02 -7.49
C LEU A 142 4.71 -11.09 -6.80
N TYR A 143 3.53 -10.72 -6.28
CA TYR A 143 2.62 -11.68 -5.69
C TYR A 143 2.12 -12.70 -6.71
N GLN A 144 1.74 -12.24 -7.90
CA GLN A 144 1.31 -13.13 -8.97
C GLN A 144 2.43 -14.09 -9.39
N SER A 145 3.68 -13.61 -9.51
CA SER A 145 4.80 -14.50 -9.84
C SER A 145 5.04 -15.55 -8.77
N VAL A 146 4.99 -15.18 -7.48
CA VAL A 146 5.12 -16.12 -6.35
C VAL A 146 3.96 -17.12 -6.31
N LEU A 147 2.73 -16.68 -6.58
CA LEU A 147 1.55 -17.54 -6.62
C LEU A 147 1.67 -18.58 -7.75
N VAL A 148 2.00 -18.15 -8.97
CA VAL A 148 2.17 -19.05 -10.12
C VAL A 148 3.30 -20.05 -9.86
N PHE A 149 4.43 -19.60 -9.29
CA PHE A 149 5.53 -20.49 -8.91
C PHE A 149 5.08 -21.60 -7.93
N ARG A 150 4.27 -21.24 -6.92
CA ARG A 150 3.74 -22.22 -5.95
C ARG A 150 2.74 -23.19 -6.58
N LEU A 151 1.84 -22.70 -7.42
CA LEU A 151 0.88 -23.56 -8.13
C LEU A 151 1.57 -24.52 -9.10
N LYS A 152 2.69 -24.12 -9.73
CA LYS A 152 3.55 -25.02 -10.53
C LYS A 152 4.22 -26.10 -9.67
N LEU A 153 4.78 -25.72 -8.53
CA LEU A 153 5.40 -26.65 -7.57
C LEU A 153 4.41 -27.71 -7.06
N GLU A 154 3.15 -27.32 -6.83
CA GLU A 154 2.09 -28.21 -6.38
C GLU A 154 1.50 -29.07 -7.52
N GLY A 155 1.97 -28.90 -8.76
CA GLY A 155 1.47 -29.64 -9.92
C GLY A 155 0.04 -29.26 -10.34
N ILE A 156 -0.50 -28.16 -9.80
CA ILE A 156 -1.88 -27.71 -10.05
C ILE A 156 -1.95 -26.85 -11.33
N TYR A 157 -0.82 -26.32 -11.80
CA TYR A 157 -0.75 -25.44 -12.96
C TYR A 157 0.30 -25.89 -13.99
N GLU A 158 -0.17 -26.44 -15.11
CA GLU A 158 0.61 -26.67 -16.33
C GLU A 158 0.41 -25.47 -17.28
N GLY A 159 1.10 -24.37 -17.01
CA GLY A 159 1.12 -23.23 -17.94
C GLY A 159 1.81 -23.58 -19.27
N PRO A 160 1.72 -22.70 -20.29
CA PRO A 160 2.49 -22.86 -21.52
C PRO A 160 3.98 -23.06 -21.18
N GLN A 161 4.65 -24.00 -21.87
CA GLN A 161 6.10 -24.20 -21.82
C GLN A 161 6.81 -22.97 -22.41
N GLU A 162 6.78 -21.84 -21.70
CA GLU A 162 7.81 -20.84 -21.90
C GLU A 162 9.09 -21.42 -21.30
N SER A 163 10.07 -21.64 -22.18
CA SER A 163 11.43 -22.01 -21.82
C SER A 163 11.84 -21.22 -20.58
N PHE A 164 12.06 -21.95 -19.48
CA PHE A 164 12.58 -21.44 -18.22
C PHE A 164 13.85 -20.66 -18.56
N ASN A 165 13.74 -19.34 -18.74
CA ASN A 165 14.89 -18.50 -19.02
C ASN A 165 15.75 -18.52 -17.75
N ASP A 166 17.06 -18.63 -17.91
CA ASP A 166 18.05 -18.70 -16.82
C ASP A 166 17.97 -17.56 -15.78
N HIS A 167 17.09 -16.57 -15.95
CA HIS A 167 16.76 -15.59 -14.91
C HIS A 167 15.81 -16.10 -13.81
N ASP A 168 15.07 -17.20 -14.04
CA ASP A 168 14.29 -17.87 -12.99
C ASP A 168 15.15 -18.79 -12.09
N SER A 169 16.44 -18.98 -12.44
CA SER A 169 17.39 -19.72 -11.60
C SER A 169 17.68 -19.03 -10.26
N GLU A 170 17.60 -17.70 -10.17
CA GLU A 170 17.67 -16.96 -8.89
C GLU A 170 16.49 -17.31 -7.94
N LEU A 171 15.38 -17.87 -8.47
CA LEU A 171 14.27 -18.36 -7.64
C LEU A 171 14.49 -19.80 -7.14
N VAL A 172 15.36 -20.57 -7.80
CA VAL A 172 15.67 -21.97 -7.46
C VAL A 172 16.84 -22.08 -6.50
N ASP A 173 17.82 -21.17 -6.59
CA ASP A 173 19.09 -21.24 -5.84
C ASP A 173 18.99 -21.00 -4.32
N SER A 174 17.81 -20.67 -3.79
CA SER A 174 17.61 -20.45 -2.34
C SER A 174 17.04 -21.65 -1.59
N ASN A 175 16.85 -22.80 -2.24
CA ASN A 175 16.27 -24.01 -1.63
C ASN A 175 17.31 -25.04 -1.14
N GLU A 176 18.60 -24.72 -1.21
CA GLU A 176 19.66 -25.56 -0.61
C GLU A 176 20.43 -24.84 0.49
N VAL A 177 19.77 -24.54 1.62
CA VAL A 177 20.45 -24.60 2.92
C VAL A 177 19.44 -25.10 3.96
N TYR A 178 19.75 -26.29 4.48
CA TYR A 178 19.06 -27.00 5.56
C TYR A 178 18.81 -26.15 6.82
#